data_AF-A0A839LJB2-F1
#
_entry.id   AF-A0A839LJB2-F1
#
_cell.length_a   1.000
_cell.length_b   1.000
_cell.length_c   1.000
_cell.angle_alpha   90.00
_cell.angle_beta   90.00
_cell.angle_gamma   90.00
#
_symmetry.space_group_name_H-M   'P 1'
#
loop_
_entity.id
_entity.type
_entity.pdbx_description
1 polymer ?
#
loop_
_entity_poly.entity_id
_entity_poly.type
_entity_poly.pdbx_seq_one_letter_code
_entity_poly.pdbx_strand_id
1 'polypeptide(L)'
;MDRRQVLALLAVPAGPLPALAQDLTPARPLPFRLRSRFWMNLHHVLAELVQTDSGLADWRQPHRWPDAEGQAWQAAQHRYREAFAEADIPFDERFQALRLALLGVADGQPLPTLEPALRPFGHALEQAAGPYRRHLWSRHAALNEAWIHQAQPLLGSHGQRLRERLEAVLQPAMPEFLPVDVVACAANFAGAYTHPGPAHTIMPSTRKSYQGDASLEMLFHEACHTGMDSRLIRDINALLAPRGLTDKRGLWHATQFFTVGHLTQRLLAEAGRTYEPYAQRWRVLERAWGFAVTPLATHWQPYLEGRRSRDEALAALVFASYPA
;
A
#
# COMPACT_ATOMS: atom_id res chain seq x y z
N MET A 1 -46.44 38.13 -25.39
CA MET A 1 -45.84 37.42 -24.23
C MET A 1 -45.07 36.24 -24.78
N ASP A 2 -43.74 36.36 -24.87
CA ASP A 2 -42.84 35.24 -25.18
C ASP A 2 -41.54 35.46 -24.40
N ARG A 3 -41.16 34.46 -23.58
CA ARG A 3 -40.01 34.45 -22.66
C ARG A 3 -39.10 33.30 -23.09
N ARG A 4 -38.09 33.61 -23.91
CA ARG A 4 -36.91 32.75 -24.11
C ARG A 4 -35.66 33.62 -24.16
N GLN A 5 -35.12 33.92 -22.99
CA GLN A 5 -33.76 34.44 -22.85
C GLN A 5 -32.79 33.27 -22.83
N VAL A 6 -31.82 33.35 -23.73
CA VAL A 6 -30.65 32.48 -23.87
C VAL A 6 -29.72 32.74 -22.69
N LEU A 7 -29.47 31.73 -21.87
CA LEU A 7 -28.40 31.72 -20.86
C LEU A 7 -27.08 31.38 -21.55
N ALA A 8 -26.23 32.38 -21.73
CA ALA A 8 -24.83 32.21 -22.06
C ALA A 8 -24.09 31.63 -20.84
N LEU A 9 -23.60 30.39 -20.94
CA LEU A 9 -22.65 29.84 -19.98
C LEU A 9 -21.30 30.55 -20.17
N LEU A 10 -20.92 31.35 -19.18
CA LEU A 10 -19.57 31.89 -19.03
C LEU A 10 -18.62 30.73 -18.70
N ALA A 11 -17.72 30.41 -19.62
CA ALA A 11 -16.56 29.59 -19.36
C ALA A 11 -15.62 30.34 -18.41
N VAL A 12 -15.46 29.84 -17.18
CA VAL A 12 -14.45 30.33 -16.24
C VAL A 12 -13.13 29.63 -16.58
N PRO A 13 -12.02 30.35 -16.83
CA PRO A 13 -10.74 29.72 -17.08
C PRO A 13 -10.24 29.01 -15.81
N ALA A 14 -9.76 27.77 -15.98
CA ALA A 14 -9.03 27.08 -14.93
C ALA A 14 -7.74 27.86 -14.63
N GLY A 15 -7.70 28.56 -13.50
CA GLY A 15 -6.49 29.24 -13.04
C GLY A 15 -5.36 28.24 -12.78
N PRO A 16 -4.09 28.63 -12.99
CA PRO A 16 -2.96 27.79 -12.64
C PRO A 16 -2.91 27.60 -11.12
N LEU A 17 -2.55 26.39 -10.67
CA LEU A 17 -2.14 26.17 -9.29
C LEU A 17 -1.01 27.17 -8.94
N PRO A 18 -0.94 27.66 -7.69
CA PRO A 18 0.15 28.54 -7.28
C PRO A 18 1.49 27.86 -7.60
N ALA A 19 2.27 28.50 -8.47
CA ALA A 19 3.64 28.11 -8.73
C ALA A 19 4.41 28.32 -7.42
N LEU A 20 4.65 27.24 -6.67
CA LEU A 20 5.63 27.24 -5.61
C LEU A 20 6.97 27.56 -6.27
N ALA A 21 7.47 28.78 -6.02
CA ALA A 21 8.81 29.17 -6.38
C ALA A 21 9.78 28.11 -5.85
N GLN A 22 10.62 27.59 -6.73
CA GLN A 22 11.66 26.63 -6.39
C GLN A 22 12.75 27.34 -5.59
N ASP A 23 12.55 27.49 -4.28
CA ASP A 23 13.69 27.64 -3.39
C ASP A 23 14.49 26.34 -3.47
N LEU A 24 15.71 26.42 -4.01
CA LEU A 24 16.66 25.33 -4.16
C LEU A 24 17.20 24.90 -2.79
N THR A 25 16.31 24.45 -1.92
CA THR A 25 16.66 23.58 -0.81
C THR A 25 17.04 22.23 -1.44
N PRO A 26 18.18 21.62 -1.09
CA PRO A 26 18.52 20.31 -1.64
C PRO A 26 17.37 19.34 -1.39
N ALA A 27 16.86 18.75 -2.48
CA ALA A 27 15.73 17.84 -2.41
C ALA A 27 16.08 16.69 -1.44
N ARG A 28 15.24 16.53 -0.41
CA ARG A 28 15.38 15.47 0.57
C ARG A 28 15.28 14.11 -0.14
N PRO A 29 16.15 13.13 0.14
CA PRO A 29 16.05 11.81 -0.45
C PRO A 29 14.67 11.20 -0.25
N LEU A 30 14.19 10.46 -1.24
CA LEU A 30 12.97 9.67 -1.07
C LEU A 30 13.14 8.63 0.03
N PRO A 31 12.08 8.35 0.82
CA PRO A 31 12.22 7.49 1.98
C PRO A 31 12.41 6.02 1.61
N PHE A 32 11.94 5.61 0.44
CA PHE A 32 11.86 4.21 0.06
C PHE A 32 13.23 3.54 -0.03
N ARG A 33 13.36 2.39 0.62
CA ARG A 33 14.48 1.46 0.48
C ARG A 33 13.95 0.11 0.06
N LEU A 34 13.78 -0.05 -1.26
CA LEU A 34 13.26 -1.26 -1.88
C LEU A 34 14.29 -2.38 -1.80
N ARG A 35 13.89 -3.56 -1.32
CA ARG A 35 14.77 -4.75 -1.22
C ARG A 35 14.00 -6.02 -1.54
N SER A 36 14.67 -7.00 -2.14
CA SER A 36 14.20 -8.38 -2.26
C SER A 36 15.00 -9.25 -1.30
N ARG A 37 14.39 -9.71 -0.20
CA ARG A 37 15.06 -10.53 0.82
C ARG A 37 14.57 -11.98 0.83
N PHE A 38 15.50 -12.92 0.95
CA PHE A 38 15.23 -14.36 0.94
C PHE A 38 14.24 -14.78 2.03
N TRP A 39 14.56 -14.45 3.29
CA TRP A 39 13.76 -14.88 4.44
C TRP A 39 12.38 -14.22 4.46
N MET A 40 12.31 -12.94 4.09
CA MET A 40 11.05 -12.22 4.02
C MET A 40 10.12 -12.85 2.98
N ASN A 41 10.65 -13.19 1.80
CA ASN A 41 9.88 -13.88 0.78
C ASN A 41 9.44 -15.27 1.24
N LEU A 42 10.32 -16.07 1.84
CA LEU A 42 9.96 -17.41 2.32
C LEU A 42 8.83 -17.35 3.35
N HIS A 43 8.92 -16.42 4.30
CA HIS A 43 7.89 -16.19 5.33
C HIS A 43 6.53 -15.88 4.71
N HIS A 44 6.47 -14.98 3.73
CA HIS A 44 5.21 -14.64 3.06
C HIS A 44 4.71 -15.73 2.12
N VAL A 45 5.59 -16.48 1.46
CA VAL A 45 5.18 -17.62 0.63
C VAL A 45 4.52 -18.70 1.46
N LEU A 46 5.12 -19.09 2.60
CA LEU A 46 4.53 -20.09 3.48
C LEU A 46 3.16 -19.65 4.02
N ALA A 47 2.99 -18.36 4.32
CA ALA A 47 1.72 -17.82 4.77
C ALA A 47 0.67 -17.72 3.64
N GLU A 48 1.07 -17.29 2.45
CA GLU A 48 0.20 -17.21 1.28
C GLU A 48 -0.41 -18.57 0.91
N LEU A 49 0.39 -19.65 1.03
CA LEU A 49 -0.04 -21.03 0.76
C LEU A 49 -1.14 -21.52 1.71
N VAL A 50 -1.31 -20.89 2.88
CA VAL A 50 -2.31 -21.28 3.87
C VAL A 50 -3.46 -20.28 4.00
N GLN A 51 -3.24 -19.02 3.62
CA GLN A 51 -4.20 -17.92 3.74
C GLN A 51 -5.16 -17.78 2.57
N THR A 52 -4.72 -18.18 1.40
CA THR A 52 -5.46 -17.92 0.17
C THR A 52 -5.56 -19.21 -0.62
N ASP A 53 -6.53 -19.30 -1.51
CA ASP A 53 -6.48 -20.23 -2.63
C ASP A 53 -5.80 -19.55 -3.84
N SER A 54 -4.78 -18.72 -3.58
CA SER A 54 -4.12 -17.91 -4.60
C SER A 54 -3.69 -18.77 -5.78
N GLY A 55 -3.90 -18.22 -6.98
CA GLY A 55 -3.54 -18.80 -8.29
C GLY A 55 -2.04 -19.07 -8.49
N LEU A 56 -1.28 -19.10 -7.41
CA LEU A 56 0.05 -19.66 -7.25
C LEU A 56 0.00 -21.20 -7.20
N ALA A 57 -0.97 -21.81 -7.88
CA ALA A 57 -1.18 -23.26 -7.92
C ALA A 57 0.08 -24.00 -8.39
N ASP A 58 0.88 -23.37 -9.26
CA ASP A 58 2.17 -23.89 -9.71
C ASP A 58 3.20 -23.99 -8.57
N TRP A 59 3.11 -23.14 -7.54
CA TRP A 59 4.05 -23.06 -6.42
C TRP A 59 3.66 -24.00 -5.27
N ARG A 60 2.45 -24.59 -5.34
CA ARG A 60 1.86 -25.53 -4.38
C ARG A 60 2.18 -26.99 -4.65
N GLN A 61 3.03 -27.31 -5.63
CA GLN A 61 3.25 -28.70 -6.07
C GLN A 61 4.60 -29.27 -5.62
N PRO A 62 4.85 -29.45 -4.30
CA PRO A 62 6.07 -30.10 -3.81
C PRO A 62 6.12 -31.59 -4.12
N HIS A 63 5.03 -32.20 -4.61
CA HIS A 63 5.02 -33.59 -5.08
C HIS A 63 5.94 -33.83 -6.29
N ARG A 64 6.47 -32.76 -6.89
CA ARG A 64 7.50 -32.82 -7.94
C ARG A 64 8.92 -32.68 -7.40
N TRP A 65 9.08 -32.48 -6.09
CA TRP A 65 10.38 -32.33 -5.43
C TRP A 65 10.82 -33.68 -4.88
N PRO A 66 12.14 -33.89 -4.65
CA PRO A 66 12.63 -35.09 -3.97
C PRO A 66 11.92 -35.27 -2.62
N ASP A 67 11.64 -36.52 -2.23
CA ASP A 67 10.78 -36.84 -1.07
C ASP A 67 11.19 -36.10 0.22
N ALA A 68 12.49 -36.05 0.52
CA ALA A 68 12.99 -35.34 1.70
C ALA A 68 12.73 -33.83 1.66
N GLU A 69 12.83 -33.21 0.48
CA GLU A 69 12.54 -31.79 0.28
C GLU A 69 11.05 -31.50 0.34
N GLY A 70 10.23 -32.38 -0.25
CA GLY A 70 8.79 -32.31 -0.18
C GLY A 70 8.29 -32.42 1.26
N GLN A 71 8.84 -33.36 2.05
CA GLN A 71 8.51 -33.54 3.47
C GLN A 71 8.86 -32.30 4.30
N ALA A 72 10.08 -31.75 4.14
CA ALA A 72 10.50 -30.54 4.87
C ALA A 72 9.59 -29.34 4.55
N TRP A 73 9.21 -29.18 3.28
CA TRP A 73 8.29 -28.11 2.86
C TRP A 73 6.87 -28.30 3.40
N GLN A 74 6.34 -29.52 3.37
CA GLN A 74 5.02 -29.83 3.91
C GLN A 74 4.97 -29.63 5.43
N ALA A 75 6.02 -30.00 6.16
CA ALA A 75 6.12 -29.77 7.60
C ALA A 75 6.07 -28.27 7.94
N ALA A 76 6.80 -27.44 7.18
CA ALA A 76 6.77 -26.00 7.33
C ALA A 76 5.40 -25.40 7.00
N GLN A 77 4.75 -25.84 5.92
CA GLN A 77 3.39 -25.43 5.59
C GLN A 77 2.39 -25.79 6.68
N HIS A 78 2.47 -27.00 7.23
CA HIS A 78 1.59 -27.44 8.31
C HIS A 78 1.72 -26.51 9.52
N ARG A 79 2.96 -26.17 9.90
CA ARG A 79 3.21 -25.21 10.99
C ARG A 79 2.57 -23.84 10.73
N TYR A 80 2.69 -23.32 9.50
CA TYR A 80 2.08 -22.04 9.15
C TYR A 80 0.57 -22.12 9.13
N ARG A 81 0.00 -23.24 8.66
CA ARG A 81 -1.45 -23.45 8.62
C ARG A 81 -2.05 -23.43 10.02
N GLU A 82 -1.46 -24.17 10.96
CA GLU A 82 -1.92 -24.22 12.36
C GLU A 82 -1.93 -22.83 13.02
N ALA A 83 -0.98 -21.97 12.67
CA ALA A 83 -0.84 -20.68 13.30
C ALA A 83 -1.60 -19.54 12.60
N PHE A 84 -1.68 -19.59 11.28
CA PHE A 84 -1.99 -18.42 10.46
C PHE A 84 -3.10 -18.61 9.44
N ALA A 85 -3.73 -19.79 9.31
CA ALA A 85 -4.76 -20.02 8.27
C ALA A 85 -6.04 -19.16 8.43
N GLU A 86 -6.34 -18.72 9.65
CA GLU A 86 -7.48 -17.84 9.96
C GLU A 86 -7.00 -16.48 10.49
N ALA A 87 -5.71 -16.20 10.39
CA ALA A 87 -5.12 -14.99 10.96
C ALA A 87 -5.30 -13.80 10.03
N ASP A 88 -5.54 -12.62 10.60
CA ASP A 88 -5.45 -11.37 9.86
C ASP A 88 -3.97 -10.95 9.75
N ILE A 89 -3.27 -11.41 8.71
CA ILE A 89 -1.80 -11.32 8.60
C ILE A 89 -1.22 -9.92 8.85
N PRO A 90 -1.78 -8.82 8.29
CA PRO A 90 -1.31 -7.48 8.60
C PRO A 90 -1.36 -7.11 10.10
N PHE A 91 -2.20 -7.77 10.89
CA PHE A 91 -2.46 -7.46 12.30
C PHE A 91 -2.12 -8.59 13.30
N ASP A 92 -1.77 -9.81 12.84
CA ASP A 92 -1.36 -10.91 13.72
C ASP A 92 0.00 -10.62 14.37
N GLU A 93 0.02 -10.52 15.69
CA GLU A 93 1.20 -10.13 16.46
C GLU A 93 2.40 -11.06 16.25
N ARG A 94 2.17 -12.37 16.11
CA ARG A 94 3.26 -13.36 15.94
C ARG A 94 3.85 -13.24 14.54
N PHE A 95 3.01 -13.07 13.54
CA PHE A 95 3.44 -12.82 12.16
C PHE A 95 4.25 -11.53 12.09
N GLN A 96 3.77 -10.44 12.70
CA GLN A 96 4.47 -9.17 12.72
C GLN A 96 5.80 -9.25 13.49
N ALA A 97 5.84 -9.92 14.64
CA ALA A 97 7.07 -10.11 15.41
C ALA A 97 8.11 -10.93 14.65
N LEU A 98 7.69 -12.00 13.95
CA LEU A 98 8.58 -12.78 13.09
C LEU A 98 9.10 -11.94 11.93
N ARG A 99 8.24 -11.22 11.21
CA ARG A 99 8.62 -10.28 10.15
C ARG A 99 9.69 -9.28 10.64
N LEU A 100 9.53 -8.71 11.84
CA LEU A 100 10.51 -7.80 12.43
C LEU A 100 11.84 -8.48 12.72
N ALA A 101 11.84 -9.71 13.23
CA ALA A 101 13.07 -10.48 13.43
C ALA A 101 13.80 -10.75 12.09
N LEU A 102 13.06 -10.93 11.00
CA LEU A 102 13.62 -11.20 9.67
C LEU A 102 14.19 -9.96 8.96
N LEU A 103 13.75 -8.73 9.31
CA LEU A 103 14.22 -7.49 8.68
C LEU A 103 15.75 -7.30 8.74
N GLY A 104 16.36 -7.74 9.84
CA GLY A 104 17.78 -7.63 10.12
C GLY A 104 18.64 -8.75 9.53
N VAL A 105 18.03 -9.77 8.93
CA VAL A 105 18.76 -10.95 8.44
C VAL A 105 19.20 -10.73 7.00
N ALA A 106 20.52 -10.77 6.77
CA ALA A 106 21.08 -10.68 5.44
C ALA A 106 20.83 -11.98 4.65
N ASP A 107 20.74 -11.85 3.32
CA ASP A 107 20.51 -13.00 2.45
C ASP A 107 21.63 -14.04 2.60
N GLY A 108 21.23 -15.30 2.75
CA GLY A 108 22.16 -16.42 2.92
C GLY A 108 22.74 -16.56 4.34
N GLN A 109 22.45 -15.64 5.25
CA GLN A 109 22.79 -15.80 6.66
C GLN A 109 21.75 -16.67 7.38
N PRO A 110 22.17 -17.45 8.40
CA PRO A 110 21.24 -18.18 9.26
C PRO A 110 20.32 -17.21 10.01
N LEU A 111 19.18 -17.73 10.48
CA LEU A 111 18.30 -16.95 11.33
C LEU A 111 19.00 -16.67 12.68
N PRO A 112 18.74 -15.50 13.29
CA PRO A 112 19.21 -15.23 14.65
C PRO A 112 18.47 -16.12 15.64
N THR A 113 18.98 -16.22 16.86
CA THR A 113 18.24 -16.83 17.96
C THR A 113 16.94 -16.07 18.18
N LEU A 114 15.81 -16.72 17.88
CA LEU A 114 14.49 -16.13 18.06
C LEU A 114 13.99 -16.28 19.51
N GLU A 115 13.12 -15.35 19.89
CA GLU A 115 12.34 -15.45 21.13
C GLU A 115 11.61 -16.79 21.22
N PRO A 116 11.44 -17.39 22.42
CA PRO A 116 10.88 -18.73 22.59
C PRO A 116 9.57 -18.96 21.83
N ALA A 117 8.67 -17.98 21.82
CA ALA A 117 7.38 -18.04 21.13
C ALA A 117 7.52 -18.10 19.59
N LEU A 118 8.63 -17.61 19.03
CA LEU A 118 8.88 -17.56 17.59
C LEU A 118 9.77 -18.71 17.09
N ARG A 119 10.49 -19.41 17.97
CA ARG A 119 11.40 -20.51 17.61
C ARG A 119 10.74 -21.59 16.72
N PRO A 120 9.49 -22.03 16.95
CA PRO A 120 8.90 -23.03 16.07
C PRO A 120 8.72 -22.57 14.63
N PHE A 121 8.50 -21.26 14.42
CA PHE A 121 8.41 -20.68 13.08
C PHE A 121 9.79 -20.46 12.46
N GLY A 122 10.80 -20.08 13.25
CA GLY A 122 12.20 -20.05 12.80
C GLY A 122 12.64 -21.42 12.29
N HIS A 123 12.34 -22.48 13.06
CA HIS A 123 12.65 -23.84 12.64
C HIS A 123 11.95 -24.23 11.34
N ALA A 124 10.65 -23.91 11.19
CA ALA A 124 9.92 -24.14 9.95
C ALA A 124 10.52 -23.40 8.75
N LEU A 125 10.97 -22.15 8.95
CA LEU A 125 11.67 -21.38 7.92
C LEU A 125 12.99 -22.06 7.53
N GLU A 126 13.81 -22.47 8.50
CA GLU A 126 15.09 -23.13 8.23
C GLU A 126 14.93 -24.46 7.50
N GLN A 127 13.93 -25.27 7.90
CA GLN A 127 13.59 -26.52 7.22
C GLN A 127 13.18 -26.28 5.76
N ALA A 128 12.36 -25.26 5.50
CA ALA A 128 11.89 -24.91 4.17
C ALA A 128 12.92 -24.16 3.31
N ALA A 129 13.98 -23.62 3.92
CA ALA A 129 14.95 -22.75 3.22
C ALA A 129 15.67 -23.46 2.07
N GLY A 130 16.10 -24.70 2.27
CA GLY A 130 16.79 -25.49 1.25
C GLY A 130 15.93 -25.73 0.00
N PRO A 131 14.75 -26.37 0.14
CA PRO A 131 13.80 -26.56 -0.96
C PRO A 131 13.41 -25.23 -1.63
N TYR A 132 13.08 -24.21 -0.85
CA TYR A 132 12.72 -22.89 -1.38
C TYR A 132 13.82 -22.28 -2.24
N ARG A 133 15.07 -22.33 -1.76
CA ARG A 133 16.25 -21.80 -2.47
C ARG A 133 16.45 -22.49 -3.81
N ARG A 134 16.26 -23.81 -3.88
CA ARG A 134 16.47 -24.60 -5.11
C ARG A 134 15.36 -24.40 -6.14
N HIS A 135 14.10 -24.37 -5.70
CA HIS A 135 12.97 -24.51 -6.63
C HIS A 135 12.24 -23.20 -6.93
N LEU A 136 12.24 -22.24 -6.00
CA LEU A 136 11.35 -21.07 -6.08
C LEU A 136 12.09 -19.73 -6.00
N TRP A 137 13.18 -19.65 -5.21
CA TRP A 137 13.82 -18.38 -4.88
C TRP A 137 14.30 -17.62 -6.11
N SER A 138 15.00 -18.27 -7.05
CA SER A 138 15.52 -17.58 -8.25
C SER A 138 14.42 -16.90 -9.06
N ARG A 139 13.25 -17.54 -9.18
CA ARG A 139 12.08 -16.95 -9.87
C ARG A 139 11.49 -15.79 -9.08
N HIS A 140 11.32 -15.95 -7.76
CA HIS A 140 10.74 -14.91 -6.91
C HIS A 140 11.64 -13.68 -6.83
N ALA A 141 12.95 -13.88 -6.64
CA ALA A 141 13.94 -12.81 -6.67
C ALA A 141 13.92 -12.07 -8.01
N ALA A 142 13.88 -12.79 -9.14
CA ALA A 142 13.80 -12.15 -10.46
C ALA A 142 12.51 -11.32 -10.64
N LEU A 143 11.37 -11.80 -10.13
CA LEU A 143 10.11 -11.04 -10.16
C LEU A 143 10.16 -9.79 -9.28
N ASN A 144 10.74 -9.90 -8.08
CA ASN A 144 10.91 -8.78 -7.17
C ASN A 144 11.86 -7.73 -7.76
N GLU A 145 13.02 -8.14 -8.28
CA GLU A 145 14.00 -7.24 -8.90
C GLU A 145 13.43 -6.58 -10.16
N ALA A 146 12.66 -7.30 -10.98
CA ALA A 146 11.98 -6.72 -12.12
C ALA A 146 10.97 -5.65 -11.69
N TRP A 147 10.21 -5.88 -10.62
CA TRP A 147 9.28 -4.89 -10.07
C TRP A 147 10.04 -3.67 -9.53
N ILE A 148 11.13 -3.87 -8.77
CA ILE A 148 11.98 -2.80 -8.24
C ILE A 148 12.55 -1.95 -9.38
N HIS A 149 13.11 -2.59 -10.41
CA HIS A 149 13.68 -1.92 -11.57
C HIS A 149 12.64 -1.10 -12.35
N GLN A 150 11.37 -1.52 -12.37
CA GLN A 150 10.28 -0.74 -12.98
C GLN A 150 9.85 0.45 -12.11
N ALA A 151 9.82 0.28 -10.78
CA ALA A 151 9.39 1.32 -9.85
C ALA A 151 10.45 2.43 -9.68
N GLN A 152 11.74 2.10 -9.73
CA GLN A 152 12.83 3.05 -9.49
C GLN A 152 12.82 4.27 -10.43
N PRO A 153 12.66 4.13 -11.77
CA PRO A 153 12.55 5.29 -12.66
C PRO A 153 11.34 6.19 -12.33
N LEU A 154 10.20 5.62 -11.96
CA LEU A 154 9.02 6.38 -11.57
C LEU A 154 9.27 7.18 -10.29
N LEU A 155 9.92 6.57 -9.29
CA LEU A 155 10.37 7.26 -8.09
C LEU A 155 11.36 8.39 -8.42
N GLY A 156 12.33 8.13 -9.29
CA GLY A 156 13.32 9.12 -9.72
C GLY A 156 12.71 10.32 -10.45
N SER A 157 11.73 10.09 -11.34
CA SER A 157 11.10 11.14 -12.14
C SER A 157 9.97 11.88 -11.43
N HIS A 158 9.24 11.21 -10.54
CA HIS A 158 7.96 11.72 -10.00
C HIS A 158 7.90 11.71 -8.48
N GLY A 159 8.72 10.90 -7.79
CA GLY A 159 8.56 10.66 -6.37
C GLY A 159 8.65 11.92 -5.52
N GLN A 160 9.63 12.81 -5.78
CA GLN A 160 9.80 14.01 -4.95
C GLN A 160 8.60 14.97 -5.07
N ARG A 161 8.09 15.17 -6.29
CA ARG A 161 6.91 16.02 -6.52
C ARG A 161 5.64 15.40 -5.91
N LEU A 162 5.49 14.07 -5.97
CA LEU A 162 4.35 13.38 -5.35
C LEU A 162 4.39 13.49 -3.83
N ARG A 163 5.58 13.30 -3.24
CA ARG A 163 5.82 13.49 -1.81
C ARG A 163 5.39 14.89 -1.37
N GLU A 164 5.92 15.93 -2.00
CA GLU A 164 5.61 17.33 -1.66
C GLU A 164 4.10 17.61 -1.71
N ARG A 165 3.42 17.12 -2.76
CA ARG A 165 1.96 17.26 -2.89
C ARG A 165 1.20 16.55 -1.77
N LEU A 166 1.62 15.33 -1.41
CA LEU A 166 0.99 14.57 -0.33
C LEU A 166 1.23 15.20 1.03
N GLU A 167 2.45 15.65 1.32
CA GLU A 167 2.79 16.33 2.57
C GLU A 167 2.02 17.65 2.72
N ALA A 168 1.81 18.39 1.63
CA ALA A 168 0.99 19.60 1.63
C ALA A 168 -0.50 19.34 1.91
N VAL A 169 -1.03 18.22 1.37
CA VAL A 169 -2.46 17.87 1.44
C VAL A 169 -2.83 17.15 2.74
N LEU A 170 -2.10 16.08 3.08
CA LEU A 170 -2.49 15.21 4.18
C LEU A 170 -2.01 15.76 5.52
N GLN A 171 -0.76 16.22 5.61
CA GLN A 171 -0.07 16.68 6.83
C GLN A 171 -0.28 15.71 8.01
N PRO A 172 0.71 14.90 8.44
CA PRO A 172 2.12 15.28 8.61
C PRO A 172 3.06 14.89 7.46
N ALA A 173 4.35 15.22 7.63
CA ALA A 173 5.42 14.84 6.71
C ALA A 173 5.64 13.32 6.64
N MET A 174 6.08 12.84 5.49
CA MET A 174 6.48 11.46 5.29
C MET A 174 7.80 11.18 6.04
N PRO A 175 8.05 9.94 6.53
CA PRO A 175 9.33 9.58 7.16
C PRO A 175 10.53 9.87 6.26
N GLU A 176 11.72 9.95 6.87
CA GLU A 176 13.02 10.04 6.17
C GLU A 176 13.43 8.73 5.52
N PHE A 177 12.94 7.63 6.09
CA PHE A 177 13.37 6.29 5.78
C PHE A 177 12.20 5.35 5.94
N LEU A 178 11.92 4.59 4.89
CA LEU A 178 10.91 3.55 4.85
C LEU A 178 11.50 2.31 4.16
N PRO A 179 11.86 1.28 4.94
CA PRO A 179 12.11 -0.06 4.40
C PRO A 179 10.89 -0.54 3.63
N VAL A 180 11.12 -1.09 2.44
CA VAL A 180 10.11 -1.78 1.66
C VAL A 180 10.68 -3.13 1.23
N ASP A 181 10.17 -4.21 1.80
CA ASP A 181 10.48 -5.54 1.28
C ASP A 181 9.50 -5.89 0.16
N VAL A 182 10.04 -6.00 -1.05
CA VAL A 182 9.34 -6.51 -2.21
C VAL A 182 9.38 -8.03 -2.15
N VAL A 183 8.19 -8.61 -2.08
CA VAL A 183 7.98 -10.05 -1.92
C VAL A 183 7.17 -10.60 -3.09
N ALA A 184 7.28 -11.89 -3.40
CA ALA A 184 6.46 -12.50 -4.45
C ALA A 184 4.95 -12.31 -4.18
N CYS A 185 4.54 -12.49 -2.92
CA CYS A 185 3.16 -12.42 -2.46
C CYS A 185 3.12 -11.82 -1.05
N ALA A 186 2.00 -11.22 -0.66
CA ALA A 186 1.85 -10.51 0.62
C ALA A 186 1.06 -11.29 1.67
N ALA A 187 0.63 -12.52 1.38
CA ALA A 187 -0.12 -13.40 2.28
C ALA A 187 -1.47 -12.83 2.75
N ASN A 188 -2.08 -11.95 1.94
CA ASN A 188 -3.39 -11.37 2.25
C ASN A 188 -4.11 -10.89 0.97
N PHE A 189 -5.44 -10.79 1.04
CA PHE A 189 -6.27 -10.39 -0.09
C PHE A 189 -6.11 -8.90 -0.46
N ALA A 190 -5.83 -8.03 0.52
CA ALA A 190 -5.72 -6.59 0.33
C ALA A 190 -4.49 -6.20 -0.51
N GLY A 191 -3.41 -6.99 -0.41
CA GLY A 191 -2.15 -6.82 -1.13
C GLY A 191 -1.07 -6.23 -0.24
N ALA A 192 -0.53 -5.07 -0.62
CA ALA A 192 0.51 -4.42 0.15
C ALA A 192 -0.03 -3.99 1.52
N TYR A 193 0.86 -3.87 2.49
CA TYR A 193 0.53 -3.33 3.78
C TYR A 193 1.77 -2.72 4.43
N THR A 194 1.53 -1.78 5.34
CA THR A 194 2.56 -1.06 6.08
C THR A 194 2.26 -1.10 7.55
N HIS A 195 3.28 -1.47 8.33
CA HIS A 195 3.21 -1.41 9.77
C HIS A 195 3.79 -0.07 10.24
N PRO A 196 3.12 0.72 11.10
CA PRO A 196 3.58 2.05 11.49
C PRO A 196 4.73 2.06 12.52
N GLY A 197 4.94 0.98 13.29
CA GLY A 197 5.95 0.97 14.37
C GLY A 197 6.63 -0.39 14.60
N PRO A 198 7.92 -0.57 14.25
CA PRO A 198 8.73 0.29 13.38
C PRO A 198 8.21 0.27 11.93
N ALA A 199 8.31 1.43 11.26
CA ALA A 199 7.80 1.62 9.90
C ALA A 199 8.44 0.62 8.92
N HIS A 200 7.61 -0.22 8.28
CA HIS A 200 8.06 -1.17 7.27
C HIS A 200 6.89 -1.62 6.39
N THR A 201 7.07 -1.50 5.06
CA THR A 201 6.09 -1.89 4.04
C THR A 201 6.44 -3.23 3.40
N ILE A 202 5.43 -4.05 3.17
CA ILE A 202 5.49 -5.24 2.33
C ILE A 202 4.79 -4.95 1.00
N MET A 203 5.48 -5.20 -0.11
CA MET A 203 4.98 -4.91 -1.46
C MET A 203 4.99 -6.17 -2.35
N PRO A 204 3.84 -6.69 -2.82
CA PRO A 204 3.80 -7.89 -3.64
C PRO A 204 4.16 -7.61 -5.12
N SER A 205 5.23 -8.22 -5.61
CA SER A 205 5.72 -8.06 -6.99
C SER A 205 4.84 -8.75 -8.04
N THR A 206 4.23 -9.89 -7.69
CA THR A 206 3.42 -10.68 -8.65
C THR A 206 2.00 -10.18 -8.83
N ARG A 207 1.58 -9.22 -8.00
CA ARG A 207 0.25 -8.63 -8.10
C ARG A 207 0.22 -7.68 -9.31
N LYS A 208 -0.36 -8.15 -10.42
CA LYS A 208 -0.49 -7.38 -11.68
C LYS A 208 -1.09 -5.99 -11.48
N SER A 209 -1.98 -5.83 -10.50
CA SER A 209 -2.64 -4.57 -10.20
C SER A 209 -1.70 -3.50 -9.61
N TYR A 210 -0.47 -3.86 -9.21
CA TYR A 210 0.54 -2.98 -8.62
C TYR A 210 1.76 -2.74 -9.53
N GLN A 211 1.66 -3.08 -10.82
CA GLN A 211 2.76 -2.96 -11.77
C GLN A 211 2.66 -1.67 -12.60
N GLY A 212 3.74 -1.30 -13.28
CA GLY A 212 3.80 -0.07 -14.09
C GLY A 212 3.59 1.18 -13.24
N ASP A 213 2.87 2.16 -13.79
CA ASP A 213 2.60 3.44 -13.12
C ASP A 213 1.88 3.27 -11.76
N ALA A 214 1.12 2.19 -11.56
CA ALA A 214 0.47 1.90 -10.27
C ALA A 214 1.46 1.57 -9.14
N SER A 215 2.69 1.17 -9.46
CA SER A 215 3.73 0.98 -8.43
C SER A 215 4.04 2.27 -7.67
N LEU A 216 4.02 3.41 -8.38
CA LEU A 216 4.21 4.73 -7.78
C LEU A 216 3.05 5.07 -6.85
N GLU A 217 1.80 4.92 -7.31
CA GLU A 217 0.62 5.16 -6.48
C GLU A 217 0.65 4.30 -5.21
N MET A 218 0.89 2.99 -5.36
CA MET A 218 0.83 2.07 -4.24
C MET A 218 1.96 2.26 -3.23
N LEU A 219 3.19 2.60 -3.66
CA LEU A 219 4.26 2.93 -2.73
C LEU A 219 3.91 4.13 -1.84
N PHE A 220 3.34 5.18 -2.44
CA PHE A 220 2.93 6.37 -1.70
C PHE A 220 1.69 6.16 -0.86
N HIS A 221 0.75 5.31 -1.32
CA HIS A 221 -0.40 4.90 -0.52
C HIS A 221 0.05 4.18 0.75
N GLU A 222 0.96 3.22 0.61
CA GLU A 222 1.53 2.49 1.74
C GLU A 222 2.33 3.40 2.68
N ALA A 223 3.10 4.34 2.14
CA ALA A 223 3.81 5.31 2.95
C ALA A 223 2.87 6.22 3.78
N CYS A 224 1.62 6.43 3.35
CA CYS A 224 0.68 7.21 4.14
C CYS A 224 0.32 6.53 5.48
N HIS A 225 0.35 5.19 5.52
CA HIS A 225 0.10 4.41 6.72
C HIS A 225 1.22 4.46 7.77
N THR A 226 2.32 5.18 7.52
CA THR A 226 3.35 5.46 8.55
C THR A 226 2.95 6.61 9.49
N GLY A 227 1.72 7.11 9.41
CA GLY A 227 1.18 8.16 10.26
C GLY A 227 0.74 9.44 9.53
N MET A 228 0.82 9.50 8.18
CA MET A 228 0.28 10.64 7.42
C MET A 228 -1.25 10.69 7.47
N ASP A 229 -1.89 9.54 7.64
CA ASP A 229 -3.34 9.39 7.84
C ASP A 229 -3.83 9.86 9.22
N SER A 230 -2.95 9.99 10.22
CA SER A 230 -3.32 10.29 11.62
C SER A 230 -4.15 11.56 11.79
N ARG A 231 -3.77 12.66 11.11
CA ARG A 231 -4.52 13.92 11.13
C ARG A 231 -5.89 13.76 10.47
N LEU A 232 -5.94 13.09 9.33
CA LEU A 232 -7.20 12.84 8.62
C LEU A 232 -8.16 12.03 9.49
N ILE A 233 -7.68 10.96 10.11
CA ILE A 233 -8.44 10.12 11.05
C ILE A 233 -8.97 10.95 12.23
N ARG A 234 -8.10 11.74 12.86
CA ARG A 234 -8.48 12.59 14.01
C ARG A 234 -9.55 13.60 13.62
N ASP A 235 -9.35 14.32 12.53
CA ASP A 235 -10.23 15.41 12.12
C ASP A 235 -11.60 14.87 11.65
N ILE A 236 -11.65 13.71 10.99
CA ILE A 236 -12.91 13.01 10.67
C ILE A 236 -13.66 12.63 11.97
N ASN A 237 -12.98 12.01 12.93
CA ASN A 237 -13.62 11.62 14.19
C ASN A 237 -14.08 12.84 15.00
N ALA A 238 -13.35 13.95 14.97
CA ALA A 238 -13.77 15.19 15.60
C ALA A 238 -15.07 15.76 14.99
N LEU A 239 -15.25 15.64 13.67
CA LEU A 239 -16.48 16.06 12.99
C LEU A 239 -17.68 15.12 13.25
N LEU A 240 -17.41 13.85 13.56
CA LEU A 240 -18.44 12.85 13.88
C LEU A 240 -18.87 12.88 15.36
N ALA A 241 -17.96 13.26 16.27
CA ALA A 241 -18.18 13.22 17.72
C ALA A 241 -19.44 13.97 18.21
N PRO A 242 -19.81 15.18 17.70
CA PRO A 242 -21.04 15.86 18.12
C PRO A 242 -22.34 15.08 17.86
N ARG A 243 -22.29 14.07 16.97
CA ARG A 243 -23.41 13.18 16.66
C ARG A 243 -23.33 11.83 17.40
N GLY A 244 -22.35 11.67 18.30
CA GLY A 244 -22.10 10.39 18.98
C GLY A 244 -21.56 9.30 18.03
N LEU A 245 -20.96 9.68 16.91
CA LEU A 245 -20.45 8.76 15.89
C LEU A 245 -18.92 8.68 15.90
N THR A 246 -18.40 7.58 15.37
CA THR A 246 -16.97 7.39 15.04
C THR A 246 -16.84 6.86 13.61
N ASP A 247 -15.66 6.97 13.01
CA ASP A 247 -15.40 6.49 11.64
C ASP A 247 -15.34 4.95 11.56
N LYS A 248 -16.47 4.28 11.79
CA LYS A 248 -16.60 2.83 11.66
C LYS A 248 -16.66 2.35 10.21
N ARG A 249 -16.78 3.27 9.25
CA ARG A 249 -16.97 2.93 7.82
C ARG A 249 -15.67 3.06 7.02
N GLY A 250 -14.61 3.58 7.62
CA GLY A 250 -13.31 3.73 6.96
C GLY A 250 -13.29 4.88 5.95
N LEU A 251 -14.00 5.98 6.23
CA LEU A 251 -13.98 7.17 5.37
C LEU A 251 -12.56 7.71 5.22
N TRP A 252 -11.74 7.66 6.27
CA TRP A 252 -10.34 8.05 6.20
C TRP A 252 -9.57 7.27 5.12
N HIS A 253 -9.80 5.96 5.00
CA HIS A 253 -9.06 5.10 4.07
C HIS A 253 -9.53 5.30 2.63
N ALA A 254 -10.84 5.46 2.43
CA ALA A 254 -11.41 5.87 1.15
C ALA A 254 -10.82 7.21 0.68
N THR A 255 -10.70 8.17 1.60
CA THR A 255 -10.13 9.49 1.33
C THR A 255 -8.64 9.40 1.00
N GLN A 256 -7.87 8.54 1.68
CA GLN A 256 -6.47 8.29 1.35
C GLN A 256 -6.31 7.71 -0.06
N PHE A 257 -7.03 6.63 -0.40
CA PHE A 257 -7.00 6.03 -1.74
C PHE A 257 -7.30 7.07 -2.82
N PHE A 258 -8.37 7.85 -2.63
CA PHE A 258 -8.76 8.89 -3.58
C PHE A 258 -7.68 9.97 -3.72
N THR A 259 -7.10 10.42 -2.60
CA THR A 259 -6.08 11.47 -2.58
C THR A 259 -4.82 11.04 -3.32
N VAL A 260 -4.26 9.88 -2.96
CA VAL A 260 -3.01 9.38 -3.54
C VAL A 260 -3.19 9.09 -5.04
N GLY A 261 -4.31 8.47 -5.40
CA GLY A 261 -4.64 8.20 -6.80
C GLY A 261 -4.84 9.48 -7.63
N HIS A 262 -5.59 10.45 -7.13
CA HIS A 262 -5.82 11.71 -7.83
C HIS A 262 -4.51 12.48 -8.05
N LEU A 263 -3.67 12.60 -7.02
CA LEU A 263 -2.39 13.31 -7.12
C LEU A 263 -1.41 12.58 -8.05
N THR A 264 -1.39 11.25 -8.04
CA THR A 264 -0.57 10.44 -8.96
C THR A 264 -1.03 10.62 -10.41
N GLN A 265 -2.33 10.53 -10.67
CA GLN A 265 -2.91 10.78 -11.99
C GLN A 265 -2.55 12.17 -12.52
N ARG A 266 -2.73 13.21 -11.70
CA ARG A 266 -2.39 14.59 -12.08
C ARG A 266 -0.92 14.72 -12.44
N LEU A 267 -0.04 14.14 -11.62
CA LEU A 267 1.40 14.21 -11.82
C LEU A 267 1.85 13.47 -13.10
N LEU A 268 1.29 12.29 -13.36
CA LEU A 268 1.61 11.53 -14.58
C LEU A 268 1.05 12.21 -15.84
N ALA A 269 -0.14 12.80 -15.76
CA ALA A 269 -0.72 13.58 -16.86
C ALA A 269 0.14 14.79 -17.24
N GLU A 270 0.73 15.49 -16.27
CA GLU A 270 1.70 16.57 -16.52
C GLU A 270 2.96 16.08 -17.24
N ALA A 271 3.30 14.80 -17.11
CA ALA A 271 4.39 14.14 -17.82
C ALA A 271 3.95 13.49 -19.15
N GLY A 272 2.74 13.79 -19.63
CA GLY A 272 2.21 13.26 -20.89
C GLY A 272 1.75 11.81 -20.81
N ARG A 273 1.53 11.26 -19.60
CA ARG A 273 1.07 9.88 -19.40
C ARG A 273 -0.41 9.83 -19.04
N THR A 274 -1.16 8.97 -19.71
CA THR A 274 -2.53 8.65 -19.32
C THR A 274 -2.52 7.59 -18.23
N TYR A 275 -3.02 7.94 -17.06
CA TYR A 275 -3.12 7.04 -15.91
C TYR A 275 -4.52 7.05 -15.32
N GLU A 276 -5.05 5.85 -15.06
CA GLU A 276 -6.27 5.63 -14.30
C GLU A 276 -5.87 5.18 -12.89
N PRO A 277 -6.23 5.92 -11.83
CA PRO A 277 -5.78 5.58 -10.50
C PRO A 277 -6.28 4.22 -10.03
N TYR A 278 -5.47 3.57 -9.19
CA TYR A 278 -5.63 2.16 -8.82
C TYR A 278 -7.05 1.88 -8.30
N ALA A 279 -7.55 2.75 -7.42
CA ALA A 279 -8.82 2.55 -6.77
C ALA A 279 -10.01 2.61 -7.74
N GLN A 280 -9.91 3.40 -8.82
CA GLN A 280 -10.90 3.50 -9.89
C GLN A 280 -10.79 2.29 -10.83
N ARG A 281 -9.59 2.02 -11.36
CA ARG A 281 -9.34 0.92 -12.30
C ARG A 281 -9.81 -0.44 -11.77
N TRP A 282 -9.58 -0.68 -10.48
CA TRP A 282 -9.93 -1.94 -9.82
C TRP A 282 -11.21 -1.85 -8.97
N ARG A 283 -11.97 -0.75 -9.12
CA ARG A 283 -13.25 -0.51 -8.45
C ARG A 283 -13.18 -0.75 -6.93
N VAL A 284 -12.09 -0.35 -6.30
CA VAL A 284 -11.84 -0.56 -4.87
C VAL A 284 -12.76 0.33 -4.06
N LEU A 285 -12.89 1.61 -4.44
CA LEU A 285 -13.78 2.55 -3.75
C LEU A 285 -15.22 2.09 -3.84
N GLU A 286 -15.72 1.66 -5.01
CA GLU A 286 -17.10 1.23 -5.19
C GLU A 286 -17.42 -0.02 -4.36
N ARG A 287 -16.48 -0.97 -4.30
CA ARG A 287 -16.68 -2.25 -3.60
C ARG A 287 -16.58 -2.11 -2.08
N ALA A 288 -15.62 -1.33 -1.58
CA ALA A 288 -15.36 -1.20 -0.14
C ALA A 288 -16.02 0.03 0.49
N TRP A 289 -16.13 1.13 -0.24
CA TRP A 289 -16.58 2.44 0.25
C TRP A 289 -17.50 3.16 -0.74
N GLY A 290 -18.46 2.44 -1.34
CA GLY A 290 -19.35 3.02 -2.36
C GLY A 290 -20.08 4.28 -1.90
N PHE A 291 -20.33 4.40 -0.58
CA PHE A 291 -20.90 5.60 0.03
C PHE A 291 -20.03 6.85 -0.07
N ALA A 292 -18.71 6.69 -0.21
CA ALA A 292 -17.75 7.80 -0.23
C ALA A 292 -17.45 8.28 -1.67
N VAL A 293 -17.78 7.51 -2.71
CA VAL A 293 -17.41 7.83 -4.11
C VAL A 293 -17.90 9.21 -4.54
N THR A 294 -19.21 9.46 -4.45
CA THR A 294 -19.80 10.76 -4.82
C THR A 294 -19.36 11.89 -3.87
N PRO A 295 -19.38 11.71 -2.53
CA PRO A 295 -18.86 12.72 -1.60
C PRO A 295 -17.40 13.12 -1.84
N LEU A 296 -16.52 12.17 -2.16
CA LEU A 296 -15.10 12.45 -2.44
C LEU A 296 -14.95 13.31 -3.69
N ALA A 297 -15.60 12.94 -4.79
CA ALA A 297 -15.56 13.73 -6.03
C ALA A 297 -16.18 15.13 -5.85
N THR A 298 -17.24 15.24 -5.04
CA THR A 298 -18.00 16.49 -4.90
C THR A 298 -17.35 17.45 -3.92
N HIS A 299 -16.79 16.95 -2.82
CA HIS A 299 -16.35 17.77 -1.69
C HIS A 299 -14.85 17.72 -1.45
N TRP A 300 -14.21 16.58 -1.66
CA TRP A 300 -12.77 16.43 -1.39
C TRP A 300 -11.90 16.82 -2.60
N GLN A 301 -12.26 16.41 -3.81
CA GLN A 301 -11.52 16.77 -5.02
C GLN A 301 -11.35 18.29 -5.22
N PRO A 302 -12.35 19.16 -5.00
CA PRO A 302 -12.15 20.61 -5.08
C PRO A 302 -11.05 21.13 -4.14
N TYR A 303 -10.86 20.51 -2.97
CA TYR A 303 -9.74 20.86 -2.09
C TYR A 303 -8.39 20.44 -2.70
N LEU A 304 -8.29 19.22 -3.24
CA LEU A 304 -7.07 18.76 -3.94
C LEU A 304 -6.69 19.65 -5.13
N GLU A 305 -7.68 20.30 -5.74
CA GLU A 305 -7.52 21.22 -6.86
C GLU A 305 -7.35 22.69 -6.43
N GLY A 306 -7.27 22.98 -5.14
CA GLY A 306 -7.10 24.33 -4.60
C GLY A 306 -8.34 25.23 -4.73
N ARG A 307 -9.51 24.65 -5.07
CA ARG A 307 -10.77 25.38 -5.23
C ARG A 307 -11.56 25.54 -3.92
N ARG A 308 -11.14 24.86 -2.85
CA ARG A 308 -11.76 24.93 -1.52
C ARG A 308 -10.73 24.75 -0.41
N SER A 309 -10.99 25.31 0.77
CA SER A 309 -10.18 25.01 1.95
C SER A 309 -10.37 23.56 2.42
N ARG A 310 -9.35 23.02 3.10
CA ARG A 310 -9.38 21.66 3.64
C ARG A 310 -10.54 21.44 4.61
N ASP A 311 -10.72 22.38 5.53
CA ASP A 311 -11.68 22.22 6.63
C ASP A 311 -13.12 22.22 6.11
N GLU A 312 -13.44 23.10 5.17
CA GLU A 312 -14.75 23.10 4.53
C GLU A 312 -15.01 21.85 3.69
N ALA A 313 -13.99 21.38 2.96
CA ALA A 313 -14.07 20.16 2.17
C ALA A 313 -14.29 18.93 3.06
N LEU A 314 -13.54 18.82 4.16
CA LEU A 314 -13.63 17.71 5.09
C LEU A 314 -14.97 17.68 5.83
N ALA A 315 -15.45 18.84 6.30
CA ALA A 315 -16.76 18.94 6.95
C ALA A 315 -17.90 18.50 6.02
N ALA A 316 -17.88 18.96 4.76
CA ALA A 316 -18.87 18.56 3.76
C ALA A 316 -18.76 17.08 3.40
N LEU A 317 -17.54 16.55 3.24
CA LEU A 317 -17.30 15.13 3.01
C LEU A 317 -17.89 14.26 4.12
N VAL A 318 -17.61 14.59 5.38
CA VAL A 318 -18.13 13.86 6.54
C VAL A 318 -19.65 13.95 6.60
N PHE A 319 -20.24 15.14 6.41
CA PHE A 319 -21.69 15.31 6.44
C PHE A 319 -22.39 14.49 5.34
N ALA A 320 -21.87 14.53 4.11
CA ALA A 320 -22.44 13.77 3.00
C ALA A 320 -22.24 12.25 3.13
N SER A 321 -21.16 11.82 3.78
CA SER A 321 -20.84 10.40 3.98
C SER A 321 -21.56 9.80 5.20
N TYR A 322 -22.03 10.62 6.14
CA TYR A 322 -22.76 10.22 7.34
C TYR A 322 -24.06 11.04 7.46
N PRO A 323 -25.07 10.74 6.60
CA PRO A 323 -26.37 11.37 6.70
C PRO A 323 -27.04 11.04 8.04
N ALA A 324 -27.88 11.96 8.52
CA ALA A 324 -28.59 11.86 9.79
C ALA A 324 -29.56 10.67 9.84
#